data_AF-A0A9P1MWI9-F1
#
_entry.id   AF-A0A9P1MWI9-F1
#
_cell.length_a   1.000
_cell.length_b   1.000
_cell.length_c   1.000
_cell.angle_alpha   90.00
_cell.angle_beta   90.00
_cell.angle_gamma   90.00
#
_symmetry.space_group_name_H-M   'P 1'
#
loop_
_entity.id
_entity.type
_entity.pdbx_description
1 polymer ?
#
loop_
_entity_poly.entity_id
_entity_poly.type
_entity_poly.pdbx_seq_one_letter_code
_entity_poly.pdbx_strand_id
1 'polypeptide(L)'
;MLELLSEPAPLVRSQWNNISFDAPILIDIDQPLSPTFYCIYGIELVLLVISTIFMTWFIRLLYSFQMFHINLKLMLVFHFVIYLFGGISRFYLILVQMDIVTDLSSPLFLISSFFRCQYYAHAICAVPGIVVERAFATIFVKDYESKNRSWIIISCLSYLFIQSQFYAIPLTFFRPPVYYPIIFACLAIGISKLLLNFLYRKNSEILETTANGTHRYTLSKKFQIEENLRVMWYLRGLGLLFFLCISFIVAIIVLPWTFFGQNSFYGQLFISMFDFSLSAAGIISPIICMFYLYQTNYHPFMKRFNLRNDKVEPDRRLSTTITDSRIYFEQLQKSWS
;
A
#
# COMPACT_ATOMS: atom_id res chain seq x y z
N MET A 1 13.25 -24.27 -15.97
CA MET A 1 12.81 -23.13 -15.14
C MET A 1 12.67 -21.85 -15.95
N LEU A 2 13.71 -21.37 -16.65
CA LEU A 2 13.62 -20.18 -17.52
C LEU A 2 12.58 -20.32 -18.65
N GLU A 3 12.52 -21.49 -19.28
CA GLU A 3 11.55 -21.80 -20.33
C GLU A 3 10.10 -21.75 -19.82
N LEU A 4 9.84 -22.25 -18.61
CA LEU A 4 8.52 -22.22 -17.99
C LEU A 4 8.12 -20.80 -17.53
N LEU A 5 9.08 -19.96 -17.17
CA LEU A 5 8.82 -18.54 -16.88
C LEU A 5 8.52 -17.72 -18.14
N SER A 6 8.90 -18.21 -19.31
CA SER A 6 8.57 -17.59 -20.60
C SER A 6 7.18 -17.95 -21.12
N GLU A 7 6.48 -18.89 -20.46
CA GLU A 7 5.08 -19.16 -20.74
C GLU A 7 4.19 -17.95 -20.41
N PRO A 8 3.10 -17.74 -21.15
CA PRO A 8 2.16 -16.67 -20.87
C PRO A 8 1.53 -16.85 -19.48
N ALA A 9 1.28 -15.75 -18.77
CA ALA A 9 0.59 -15.78 -17.49
C ALA A 9 -0.74 -16.59 -17.57
N PRO A 10 -1.13 -17.31 -16.50
CA PRO A 10 -2.18 -18.33 -16.54
C PRO A 10 -3.57 -17.67 -16.40
N LEU A 11 -3.88 -16.76 -17.32
CA LEU A 11 -5.10 -15.97 -17.35
C LEU A 11 -6.07 -16.58 -18.36
N VAL A 12 -7.37 -16.54 -18.04
CA VAL A 12 -8.43 -17.02 -18.94
C VAL A 12 -8.64 -16.02 -20.05
N ARG A 13 -8.51 -16.48 -21.30
CA ARG A 13 -8.71 -15.63 -22.47
C ARG A 13 -10.19 -15.44 -22.76
N SER A 14 -10.60 -14.21 -23.02
CA SER A 14 -11.93 -13.89 -23.54
C SER A 14 -11.88 -12.80 -24.60
N GLN A 15 -13.03 -12.53 -25.22
CA GLN A 15 -13.19 -11.55 -26.27
C GLN A 15 -14.52 -10.81 -26.12
N TRP A 16 -14.48 -9.49 -26.26
CA TRP A 16 -15.67 -8.64 -26.37
C TRP A 16 -15.48 -7.65 -27.51
N ASN A 17 -16.41 -7.60 -28.46
CA ASN A 17 -16.39 -6.65 -29.59
C ASN A 17 -15.01 -6.53 -30.28
N ASN A 18 -14.41 -7.69 -30.65
CA ASN A 18 -13.09 -7.80 -31.27
C ASN A 18 -11.88 -7.40 -30.40
N ILE A 19 -12.10 -7.07 -29.13
CA ILE A 19 -11.04 -6.83 -28.15
C ILE A 19 -10.80 -8.15 -27.41
N SER A 20 -9.63 -8.75 -27.63
CA SER A 20 -9.17 -9.89 -26.82
C SER A 20 -8.57 -9.39 -25.51
N PHE A 21 -8.93 -10.06 -24.41
CA PHE A 21 -8.38 -9.77 -23.10
C PHE A 21 -8.19 -11.04 -22.29
N ASP A 22 -7.29 -10.95 -21.32
CA ASP A 22 -6.95 -12.01 -20.40
C ASP A 22 -7.50 -11.64 -19.01
N ALA A 23 -8.41 -12.46 -18.53
CA ALA A 23 -9.03 -12.32 -17.22
C ALA A 23 -8.19 -13.02 -16.15
N PRO A 24 -7.98 -12.41 -14.98
CA PRO A 24 -7.41 -13.07 -13.81
C PRO A 24 -8.42 -14.02 -13.13
N ILE A 25 -9.13 -14.81 -13.94
CA ILE A 25 -9.84 -16.01 -13.54
C ILE A 25 -8.87 -17.16 -13.79
N LEU A 26 -8.66 -17.98 -12.76
CA LEU A 26 -7.52 -18.91 -12.73
C LEU A 26 -7.95 -20.38 -12.55
N ILE A 27 -9.24 -20.66 -12.63
CA ILE A 27 -9.78 -22.03 -12.72
C ILE A 27 -10.33 -22.22 -14.13
N ASP A 28 -10.11 -23.42 -14.65
CA ASP A 28 -10.69 -23.88 -15.91
C ASP A 28 -12.22 -23.90 -15.77
N ILE A 29 -12.88 -22.92 -16.41
CA ILE A 29 -14.34 -22.73 -16.34
C ILE A 29 -15.07 -23.94 -16.95
N ASP A 30 -14.38 -24.70 -17.80
CA ASP A 30 -14.93 -25.86 -18.51
C ASP A 30 -14.93 -27.15 -17.67
N GLN A 31 -14.30 -27.14 -16.48
CA GLN A 31 -14.28 -28.29 -15.57
C GLN A 31 -15.30 -28.14 -14.43
N PRO A 32 -16.02 -29.22 -14.06
CA PRO A 32 -16.95 -29.17 -12.95
C PRO A 32 -16.22 -28.82 -11.65
N LEU A 33 -16.68 -27.76 -10.98
CA LEU A 33 -16.08 -27.31 -9.73
C LEU A 33 -16.17 -28.40 -8.66
N SER A 34 -15.03 -28.74 -8.06
CA SER A 34 -15.01 -29.58 -6.87
C SER A 34 -15.69 -28.86 -5.69
N PRO A 35 -16.32 -29.60 -4.75
CA PRO A 35 -16.88 -29.02 -3.52
C PRO A 35 -15.87 -28.17 -2.73
N THR A 36 -14.59 -28.52 -2.81
CA THR A 36 -13.49 -27.76 -2.19
C THR A 36 -13.41 -26.33 -2.74
N PHE A 37 -13.54 -26.13 -4.05
CA PHE A 37 -13.48 -24.81 -4.66
C PHE A 37 -14.68 -23.94 -4.28
N TYR A 38 -15.88 -24.52 -4.21
CA TYR A 38 -17.05 -23.81 -3.68
C TYR A 38 -16.85 -23.32 -2.24
N CYS A 39 -16.26 -24.16 -1.38
CA CYS A 39 -15.93 -23.75 -0.01
C CYS A 39 -14.88 -22.63 0.02
N ILE A 40 -13.82 -22.73 -0.79
CA ILE A 40 -12.77 -21.71 -0.87
C ILE A 40 -13.36 -20.36 -1.28
N TYR A 41 -14.19 -20.34 -2.33
CA TYR A 41 -14.83 -19.11 -2.82
C TYR A 41 -15.85 -18.54 -1.83
N GLY A 42 -16.62 -19.39 -1.16
CA GLY A 42 -17.51 -18.95 -0.09
C GLY A 42 -16.76 -18.26 1.06
N ILE A 43 -15.63 -18.83 1.49
CA ILE A 43 -14.78 -18.23 2.51
C ILE A 43 -14.13 -16.94 2.00
N GLU A 44 -13.66 -16.93 0.75
CA GLU A 44 -13.06 -15.75 0.14
C GLU A 44 -14.04 -14.58 0.08
N LEU A 45 -15.32 -14.82 -0.27
CA LEU A 45 -16.37 -13.80 -0.25
C LEU A 45 -16.56 -13.20 1.14
N VAL A 46 -16.58 -14.03 2.19
CA VAL A 46 -16.67 -13.55 3.58
C VAL A 46 -15.44 -12.71 3.93
N LEU A 47 -14.24 -13.14 3.53
CA LEU A 47 -13.00 -12.38 3.74
C LEU A 47 -12.98 -11.06 2.99
N LEU A 48 -13.51 -10.98 1.77
CA LEU A 48 -13.61 -9.73 1.00
C LEU A 48 -14.50 -8.70 1.73
N VAL A 49 -15.61 -9.14 2.33
CA VAL A 49 -16.48 -8.27 3.12
C VAL A 49 -15.77 -7.79 4.39
N ILE A 50 -15.18 -8.72 5.17
CA ILE A 50 -14.48 -8.39 6.42
C ILE A 50 -13.29 -7.45 6.14
N SER A 51 -12.49 -7.76 5.11
CA SER A 51 -11.33 -6.96 4.72
C SER A 51 -11.73 -5.55 4.28
N THR A 52 -12.85 -5.39 3.56
CA THR A 52 -13.38 -4.08 3.20
C THR A 52 -13.80 -3.24 4.42
N ILE A 53 -14.51 -3.84 5.37
CA ILE A 53 -14.89 -3.18 6.62
C ILE A 53 -13.64 -2.74 7.40
N PHE A 54 -12.66 -3.64 7.51
CA PHE A 54 -11.45 -3.39 8.28
C PHE A 54 -10.55 -2.33 7.62
N MET A 55 -10.38 -2.36 6.30
CA MET A 55 -9.67 -1.31 5.54
C MET A 55 -10.35 0.05 5.68
N THR A 56 -11.69 0.10 5.67
CA THR A 56 -12.44 1.34 5.89
C THR A 56 -12.16 1.92 7.27
N TRP A 57 -12.20 1.08 8.32
CA TRP A 57 -11.86 1.48 9.68
C TRP A 57 -10.40 1.97 9.77
N PHE A 58 -9.48 1.26 9.14
CA PHE A 58 -8.06 1.61 9.13
C PHE A 58 -7.78 2.95 8.46
N ILE A 59 -8.38 3.26 7.31
CA ILE A 59 -8.19 4.55 6.65
C ILE A 59 -8.70 5.71 7.51
N ARG A 60 -9.85 5.54 8.18
CA ARG A 60 -10.36 6.54 9.14
C ARG A 60 -9.37 6.76 10.28
N LEU A 61 -8.77 5.69 10.78
CA LEU A 61 -7.76 5.73 11.84
C LEU A 61 -6.48 6.42 11.36
N LEU A 62 -5.97 6.09 10.16
CA LEU A 62 -4.82 6.77 9.55
C LEU A 62 -5.06 8.28 9.39
N TYR A 63 -6.27 8.68 9.03
CA TYR A 63 -6.63 10.08 8.90
C TYR A 63 -6.54 10.85 10.22
N SER A 64 -6.73 10.16 11.35
CA SER A 64 -6.62 10.74 12.70
C SER A 64 -5.19 11.00 13.16
N PHE A 65 -4.18 10.33 12.59
CA PHE A 65 -2.79 10.56 12.95
C PHE A 65 -2.27 11.86 12.34
N GLN A 66 -1.64 12.71 13.15
CA GLN A 66 -1.04 13.97 12.70
C GLN A 66 0.32 13.79 12.01
N MET A 67 1.00 12.65 12.21
CA MET A 67 2.32 12.32 11.62
C MET A 67 2.30 12.23 10.09
N PHE A 68 1.13 12.02 9.48
CA PHE A 68 1.03 11.89 8.03
C PHE A 68 0.58 13.22 7.41
N HIS A 69 1.41 13.75 6.51
CA HIS A 69 1.02 14.91 5.71
C HIS A 69 -0.25 14.62 4.90
N ILE A 70 -1.00 15.67 4.58
CA ILE A 70 -2.25 15.59 3.82
C ILE A 70 -2.09 14.86 2.48
N ASN A 71 -0.97 15.06 1.79
CA ASN A 71 -0.70 14.41 0.50
C ASN A 71 -0.64 12.88 0.66
N LEU A 72 0.12 12.40 1.66
CA LEU A 72 0.20 10.97 1.95
C LEU A 72 -1.17 10.38 2.36
N LYS A 73 -1.98 11.11 3.14
CA LYS A 73 -3.36 10.71 3.47
C LYS A 73 -4.24 10.58 2.22
N LEU A 74 -4.19 11.56 1.32
CA LEU A 74 -4.94 11.52 0.06
C LEU A 74 -4.50 10.36 -0.84
N MET A 75 -3.21 10.05 -0.88
CA MET A 75 -2.70 8.88 -1.61
C MET A 75 -3.24 7.58 -1.01
N LEU A 76 -3.30 7.46 0.32
CA LEU A 76 -3.86 6.27 0.98
C LEU A 76 -5.36 6.12 0.69
N VAL A 77 -6.11 7.23 0.66
CA VAL A 77 -7.53 7.23 0.25
C VAL A 77 -7.68 6.77 -1.20
N PHE A 78 -6.82 7.25 -2.10
CA PHE A 78 -6.83 6.81 -3.49
C PHE A 78 -6.57 5.31 -3.63
N HIS A 79 -5.58 4.76 -2.91
CA HIS A 79 -5.34 3.31 -2.88
C HIS A 79 -6.54 2.54 -2.33
N PHE A 80 -7.24 3.09 -1.33
CA PHE A 80 -8.46 2.48 -0.80
C PHE A 80 -9.60 2.48 -1.83
N VAL A 81 -9.76 3.54 -2.62
CA VAL A 81 -10.74 3.56 -3.72
C VAL A 81 -10.43 2.49 -4.75
N ILE A 82 -9.17 2.33 -5.15
CA ILE A 82 -8.75 1.25 -6.07
C ILE A 82 -8.97 -0.13 -5.43
N TYR A 83 -8.71 -0.28 -4.13
CA TYR A 83 -9.00 -1.49 -3.37
C TYR A 83 -10.49 -1.86 -3.43
N LEU A 84 -11.40 -0.88 -3.29
CA LEU A 84 -12.84 -1.12 -3.42
C LEU A 84 -13.24 -1.58 -4.82
N PHE A 85 -12.73 -0.91 -5.87
CA PHE A 85 -12.97 -1.35 -7.24
C PHE A 85 -12.44 -2.76 -7.48
N GLY A 86 -11.22 -3.07 -7.01
CA GLY A 86 -10.64 -4.41 -7.08
C GLY A 86 -11.46 -5.47 -6.35
N GLY A 87 -12.04 -5.13 -5.20
CA GLY A 87 -12.94 -6.00 -4.42
C GLY A 87 -14.25 -6.28 -5.14
N ILE A 88 -14.90 -5.24 -5.69
CA ILE A 88 -16.13 -5.38 -6.49
C ILE A 88 -15.85 -6.23 -7.74
N SER A 89 -14.73 -5.99 -8.42
CA SER A 89 -14.33 -6.79 -9.56
C SER A 89 -14.08 -8.24 -9.17
N ARG A 90 -13.39 -8.50 -8.05
CA ARG A 90 -13.18 -9.88 -7.58
C ARG A 90 -14.49 -10.57 -7.23
N PHE A 91 -15.43 -9.88 -6.58
CA PHE A 91 -16.77 -10.41 -6.35
C PHE A 91 -17.43 -10.87 -7.65
N TYR A 92 -17.41 -10.04 -8.69
CA TYR A 92 -17.93 -10.42 -10.02
C TYR A 92 -17.20 -11.63 -10.60
N LEU A 93 -15.87 -11.66 -10.55
CA LEU A 93 -15.08 -12.79 -11.06
C LEU A 93 -15.37 -14.10 -10.31
N ILE A 94 -15.66 -14.06 -9.02
CA ILE A 94 -16.09 -15.24 -8.25
C ILE A 94 -17.46 -15.74 -8.74
N LEU A 95 -18.40 -14.85 -9.06
CA LEU A 95 -19.70 -15.25 -9.62
C LEU A 95 -19.54 -15.95 -10.99
N VAL A 96 -18.60 -15.49 -11.81
CA VAL A 96 -18.24 -16.17 -13.06
C VAL A 96 -17.61 -17.54 -12.78
N GLN A 97 -16.67 -17.63 -11.82
CA GLN A 97 -16.04 -18.89 -11.43
C GLN A 97 -17.00 -19.92 -10.81
N MET A 98 -18.10 -19.46 -10.21
CA MET A 98 -19.14 -20.32 -9.65
C MET A 98 -20.21 -20.74 -10.68
N ASP A 99 -20.03 -20.38 -11.96
CA ASP A 99 -20.98 -20.63 -13.05
C ASP A 99 -22.37 -19.97 -12.82
N ILE A 100 -22.42 -18.92 -11.99
CA ILE A 100 -23.63 -18.10 -11.77
C ILE A 100 -23.78 -17.09 -12.92
N VAL A 101 -22.66 -16.55 -13.39
CA VAL A 101 -22.60 -15.65 -14.54
C VAL A 101 -21.83 -16.34 -15.65
N THR A 102 -22.54 -16.71 -16.72
CA THR A 102 -21.98 -17.51 -17.82
C THR A 102 -21.54 -16.66 -19.02
N ASP A 103 -21.91 -15.39 -19.08
CA ASP A 103 -21.55 -14.49 -20.20
C ASP A 103 -20.11 -13.96 -20.08
N LEU A 104 -19.19 -14.75 -20.62
CA LEU A 104 -17.78 -14.40 -20.77
C LEU A 104 -17.54 -13.33 -21.85
N SER A 105 -18.52 -13.03 -22.70
CA SER A 105 -18.42 -12.01 -23.75
C SER A 105 -18.98 -10.66 -23.32
N SER A 106 -19.15 -10.43 -22.02
CA SER A 106 -19.73 -9.18 -21.49
C SER A 106 -18.69 -8.06 -21.29
N PRO A 107 -19.06 -6.79 -21.48
CA PRO A 107 -18.20 -5.66 -21.12
C PRO A 107 -17.88 -5.63 -19.63
N LEU A 108 -18.78 -6.13 -18.78
CA LEU A 108 -18.57 -6.24 -17.35
C LEU A 108 -17.43 -7.20 -17.00
N PHE A 109 -17.25 -8.28 -17.77
CA PHE A 109 -16.13 -9.19 -17.58
C PHE A 109 -14.79 -8.55 -17.93
N LEU A 110 -14.73 -7.79 -19.04
CA LEU A 110 -13.55 -7.01 -19.41
C LEU A 110 -13.22 -5.97 -18.34
N ILE A 111 -14.20 -5.16 -17.94
CA ILE A 111 -14.02 -4.08 -16.95
C ILE A 111 -13.56 -4.66 -15.61
N SER A 112 -14.17 -5.75 -15.15
CA SER A 112 -13.80 -6.41 -13.90
C SER A 112 -12.39 -7.00 -13.98
N SER A 113 -12.02 -7.60 -15.10
CA SER A 113 -10.66 -8.12 -15.32
C SER A 113 -9.62 -7.00 -15.26
N PHE A 114 -9.88 -5.89 -15.94
CA PHE A 114 -8.99 -4.74 -15.94
C PHE A 114 -8.84 -4.13 -14.55
N PHE A 115 -9.94 -3.88 -13.82
CA PHE A 115 -9.88 -3.34 -12.46
C PHE A 115 -9.19 -4.28 -11.47
N ARG A 116 -9.32 -5.60 -11.67
CA ARG A 116 -8.58 -6.59 -10.89
C ARG A 116 -7.07 -6.50 -11.14
N CYS A 117 -6.64 -6.36 -12.40
CA CYS A 117 -5.23 -6.12 -12.74
C CYS A 117 -4.73 -4.75 -12.23
N GLN A 118 -5.55 -3.70 -12.26
CA GLN A 118 -5.23 -2.39 -11.68
C GLN A 118 -5.02 -2.49 -10.18
N TYR A 119 -5.86 -3.25 -9.48
CA TYR A 119 -5.70 -3.50 -8.06
C TYR A 119 -4.34 -4.13 -7.73
N TYR A 120 -3.94 -5.16 -8.48
CA TYR A 120 -2.60 -5.76 -8.33
C TYR A 120 -1.48 -4.76 -8.59
N ALA A 121 -1.61 -3.99 -9.67
CA ALA A 121 -0.64 -2.96 -10.03
C ALA A 121 -0.46 -1.94 -8.90
N HIS A 122 -1.56 -1.45 -8.33
CA HIS A 122 -1.53 -0.49 -7.24
C HIS A 122 -0.94 -1.06 -5.95
N ALA A 123 -1.21 -2.33 -5.62
CA ALA A 123 -0.58 -2.98 -4.47
C ALA A 123 0.95 -3.01 -4.60
N ILE A 124 1.48 -3.31 -5.79
CA ILE A 124 2.92 -3.32 -6.07
C ILE A 124 3.49 -1.90 -6.10
N CYS A 125 2.76 -0.94 -6.69
CA CYS A 125 3.22 0.44 -6.86
C CYS A 125 3.04 1.34 -5.63
N ALA A 126 2.40 0.86 -4.56
CA ALA A 126 2.12 1.65 -3.35
C ALA A 126 3.40 2.22 -2.72
N VAL A 127 4.42 1.40 -2.54
CA VAL A 127 5.70 1.84 -1.95
C VAL A 127 6.42 2.88 -2.83
N PRO A 128 6.61 2.66 -4.15
CA PRO A 128 7.15 3.69 -5.04
C PRO A 128 6.44 5.04 -4.94
N GLY A 129 5.11 5.05 -4.94
CA GLY A 129 4.36 6.30 -4.81
C GLY A 129 4.68 7.03 -3.52
N ILE A 130 4.66 6.34 -2.38
CA ILE A 130 4.98 6.94 -1.08
C ILE A 130 6.42 7.50 -1.08
N VAL A 131 7.37 6.80 -1.69
CA VAL A 131 8.77 7.27 -1.78
C VAL A 131 8.88 8.57 -2.59
N VAL A 132 8.12 8.71 -3.68
CA VAL A 132 8.07 9.96 -4.46
C VAL A 132 7.53 11.11 -3.61
N GLU A 133 6.45 10.87 -2.86
CA GLU A 133 5.88 11.89 -1.97
C GLU A 133 6.86 12.29 -0.85
N ARG A 134 7.60 11.32 -0.29
CA ARG A 134 8.69 11.58 0.66
C ARG A 134 9.88 12.33 0.04
N ALA A 135 10.17 12.12 -1.24
CA ALA A 135 11.18 12.90 -1.95
C ALA A 135 10.79 14.38 -2.02
N PHE A 136 9.53 14.69 -2.32
CA PHE A 136 9.03 16.06 -2.28
C PHE A 136 9.07 16.67 -0.88
N ALA A 137 8.71 15.90 0.15
CA ALA A 137 8.81 16.35 1.55
C ALA A 137 10.26 16.69 1.95
N THR A 138 11.24 15.96 1.41
CA THR A 138 12.67 16.22 1.62
C THR A 138 13.14 17.47 0.87
N ILE A 139 12.76 17.62 -0.40
CA ILE A 139 13.16 18.76 -1.25
C ILE A 139 12.58 20.07 -0.72
N PHE A 140 11.31 20.07 -0.31
CA PHE A 140 10.60 21.26 0.16
C PHE A 140 10.52 21.35 1.68
N VAL A 141 11.48 20.76 2.40
CA VAL A 141 11.42 20.62 3.87
C VAL A 141 11.05 21.92 4.59
N LYS A 142 11.57 23.07 4.13
CA LYS A 142 11.38 24.39 4.75
C LYS A 142 9.91 24.85 4.76
N ASP A 143 9.17 24.55 3.70
CA ASP A 143 7.86 25.17 3.47
C ASP A 143 6.82 24.17 2.95
N TYR A 144 7.07 22.86 3.06
CA TYR A 144 6.20 21.78 2.57
C TYR A 144 4.76 21.91 3.07
N GLU A 145 4.57 22.12 4.38
CA GLU A 145 3.24 22.24 4.99
C GLU A 145 2.67 23.66 4.94
N SER A 146 3.53 24.67 4.91
CA SER A 146 3.12 26.08 4.98
C SER A 146 2.52 26.61 3.67
N LYS A 147 2.90 26.04 2.52
CA LYS A 147 2.38 26.44 1.21
C LYS A 147 1.50 25.35 0.65
N ASN A 148 0.28 25.72 0.26
CA ASN A 148 -0.60 24.81 -0.44
C ASN A 148 -0.02 24.47 -1.83
N ARG A 149 0.54 23.27 -1.96
CA ARG A 149 1.09 22.72 -3.20
C ARG A 149 0.27 21.53 -3.65
N SER A 150 -0.97 21.78 -4.03
CA SER A 150 -1.87 20.73 -4.56
C SER A 150 -1.29 20.03 -5.80
N TRP A 151 -0.36 20.66 -6.53
CA TRP A 151 0.34 20.00 -7.62
C TRP A 151 1.17 18.79 -7.19
N ILE A 152 1.69 18.74 -5.94
CA ILE A 152 2.48 17.61 -5.45
C ILE A 152 1.62 16.34 -5.40
N ILE A 153 0.42 16.44 -4.83
CA ILE A 153 -0.49 15.28 -4.80
C ILE A 153 -0.91 14.87 -6.21
N ILE A 154 -1.18 15.82 -7.10
CA ILE A 154 -1.49 15.52 -8.51
C ILE A 154 -0.32 14.79 -9.16
N SER A 155 0.92 15.25 -8.98
CA SER A 155 2.11 14.57 -9.51
C SER A 155 2.28 13.17 -8.95
N CYS A 156 2.08 12.97 -7.64
CA CYS A 156 2.17 11.64 -7.02
C CYS A 156 1.09 10.68 -7.54
N LEU A 157 -0.15 11.14 -7.68
CA LEU A 157 -1.25 10.34 -8.20
C LEU A 157 -1.05 10.02 -9.69
N SER A 158 -0.61 10.99 -10.50
CA SER A 158 -0.29 10.78 -11.91
C SER A 158 0.85 9.78 -12.08
N TYR A 159 1.90 9.87 -11.26
CA TYR A 159 2.99 8.90 -11.27
C TYR A 159 2.50 7.49 -10.96
N LEU A 160 1.72 7.33 -9.88
CA LEU A 160 1.12 6.05 -9.50
C LEU A 160 0.23 5.48 -10.59
N PHE A 161 -0.63 6.30 -11.17
CA PHE A 161 -1.54 5.89 -12.23
C PHE A 161 -0.76 5.43 -13.47
N ILE A 162 0.20 6.23 -13.96
CA ILE A 162 1.02 5.87 -15.13
C ILE A 162 1.80 4.59 -14.86
N GLN A 163 2.44 4.48 -13.70
CA GLN A 163 3.19 3.28 -13.33
C GLN A 163 2.29 2.03 -13.27
N SER A 164 1.09 2.15 -12.72
CA SER A 164 0.14 1.04 -12.67
C SER A 164 -0.31 0.56 -14.06
N GLN A 165 -0.40 1.47 -15.05
CA GLN A 165 -0.76 1.10 -16.42
C GLN A 165 0.29 0.21 -17.08
N PHE A 166 1.58 0.42 -16.78
CA PHE A 166 2.64 -0.47 -17.27
C PHE A 166 2.48 -1.89 -16.75
N TYR A 167 1.82 -2.13 -15.61
CA TYR A 167 1.54 -3.50 -15.16
C TYR A 167 0.20 -4.03 -15.70
N ALA A 168 -0.87 -3.25 -15.55
CA ALA A 168 -2.23 -3.71 -15.81
C ALA A 168 -2.54 -3.90 -17.30
N ILE A 169 -2.07 -3.00 -18.17
CA ILE A 169 -2.35 -3.07 -19.61
C ILE A 169 -1.69 -4.32 -20.23
N PRO A 170 -0.38 -4.59 -20.03
CA PRO A 170 0.23 -5.82 -20.51
C PRO A 170 -0.52 -7.06 -20.06
N LEU A 171 -0.79 -7.20 -18.77
CA LEU A 171 -1.46 -8.39 -18.25
C LEU A 171 -2.89 -8.57 -18.77
N THR A 172 -3.61 -7.48 -19.04
CA THR A 172 -4.99 -7.58 -19.53
C THR A 172 -5.07 -7.83 -21.03
N PHE A 173 -4.15 -7.29 -21.84
CA PHE A 173 -4.33 -7.24 -23.30
C PHE A 173 -3.22 -7.89 -24.12
N PHE A 174 -2.02 -8.09 -23.54
CA PHE A 174 -0.83 -8.48 -24.29
C PHE A 174 -0.23 -9.82 -23.85
N ARG A 175 -0.86 -10.50 -22.88
CA ARG A 175 -0.48 -11.85 -22.43
C ARG A 175 1.02 -12.01 -22.17
N PRO A 176 1.62 -11.16 -21.31
CA PRO A 176 3.04 -11.18 -21.09
C PRO A 176 3.45 -12.50 -20.40
N PRO A 177 4.71 -12.89 -20.55
CA PRO A 177 5.25 -14.07 -19.88
C PRO A 177 5.30 -13.87 -18.36
N VAL A 178 5.32 -14.97 -17.59
CA VAL A 178 5.31 -14.96 -16.11
C VAL A 178 6.42 -14.10 -15.50
N TYR A 179 7.60 -14.08 -16.12
CA TYR A 179 8.72 -13.28 -15.60
C TYR A 179 8.41 -11.78 -15.61
N TYR A 180 7.49 -11.31 -16.47
CA TYR A 180 7.16 -9.90 -16.60
C TYR A 180 6.63 -9.27 -15.29
N PRO A 181 5.52 -9.77 -14.68
CA PRO A 181 5.04 -9.22 -13.41
C PRO A 181 6.05 -9.38 -12.27
N ILE A 182 6.90 -10.42 -12.30
CA ILE A 182 7.94 -10.66 -11.30
C ILE A 182 9.04 -9.59 -11.41
N ILE A 183 9.59 -9.38 -12.61
CA ILE A 183 10.62 -8.37 -12.86
C ILE A 183 10.07 -6.98 -12.53
N PHE A 184 8.83 -6.68 -12.95
CA PHE A 184 8.18 -5.42 -12.62
C PHE A 184 8.11 -5.18 -11.11
N ALA A 185 7.64 -6.17 -10.33
CA ALA A 185 7.55 -6.07 -8.88
C ALA A 185 8.93 -5.90 -8.23
N CYS A 186 9.92 -6.68 -8.66
CA CYS A 186 11.30 -6.58 -8.17
C CYS A 186 11.91 -5.21 -8.46
N LEU A 187 11.73 -4.66 -9.67
CA LEU A 187 12.22 -3.33 -10.04
C LEU A 187 11.51 -2.24 -9.24
N ALA A 188 10.18 -2.30 -9.13
CA ALA A 188 9.40 -1.32 -8.38
C ALA A 188 9.86 -1.25 -6.91
N ILE A 189 9.99 -2.40 -6.25
CA ILE A 189 10.41 -2.46 -4.85
C ILE A 189 11.90 -2.11 -4.70
N GLY A 190 12.76 -2.65 -5.57
CA GLY A 190 14.21 -2.41 -5.55
C GLY A 190 14.56 -0.93 -5.70
N ILE A 191 14.00 -0.27 -6.72
CA ILE A 191 14.19 1.17 -6.95
C ILE A 191 13.66 1.96 -5.75
N SER A 192 12.48 1.61 -5.24
CA SER A 192 11.91 2.30 -4.06
C SER A 192 12.79 2.18 -2.83
N LYS A 193 13.36 1.01 -2.57
CA LYS A 193 14.29 0.77 -1.46
C LYS A 193 15.57 1.58 -1.60
N LEU A 194 16.15 1.63 -2.80
CA LEU A 194 17.34 2.43 -3.08
C LEU A 194 17.07 3.92 -2.86
N LEU A 195 15.98 4.44 -3.41
CA LEU A 195 15.58 5.83 -3.25
C LEU A 195 15.27 6.17 -1.78
N LEU A 196 14.54 5.30 -1.07
CA LEU A 196 14.25 5.51 0.35
C LEU A 196 15.51 5.54 1.21
N ASN A 197 16.46 4.64 0.95
CA ASN A 197 17.76 4.64 1.64
C ASN A 197 18.58 5.90 1.32
N PHE A 198 18.56 6.36 0.06
CA PHE A 198 19.22 7.59 -0.35
C PHE A 198 18.61 8.82 0.35
N LEU A 199 17.29 8.94 0.35
CA LEU A 199 16.57 10.02 1.03
C LEU A 199 16.79 10.01 2.54
N TYR A 200 16.84 8.82 3.16
CA TYR A 200 17.15 8.68 4.57
C TYR A 200 18.55 9.22 4.89
N ARG A 201 19.56 8.80 4.11
CA ARG A 201 20.94 9.29 4.26
C ARG A 201 21.02 10.81 4.09
N LYS A 202 20.36 11.35 3.06
CA LYS A 202 20.34 12.79 2.80
C LYS A 202 19.69 13.58 3.94
N ASN A 203 18.55 13.13 4.46
CA ASN A 203 17.93 13.80 5.60
C ASN A 203 18.79 13.71 6.87
N SER A 204 19.51 12.60 7.10
CA SER A 204 20.44 12.45 8.22
C SER A 204 21.61 13.43 8.11
N GLU A 205 22.21 13.54 6.93
CA GLU A 205 23.29 14.49 6.62
C GLU A 205 22.84 15.94 6.83
N ILE A 206 21.63 16.29 6.38
CA ILE A 206 21.05 17.62 6.60
C ILE A 206 20.84 17.87 8.10
N LEU A 207 20.40 16.87 8.88
CA LEU A 207 20.22 17.00 10.32
C LEU A 207 21.55 17.26 11.04
N GLU A 208 22.59 16.50 10.71
CA GLU A 208 23.93 16.63 11.29
C GLU A 208 24.58 17.98 10.97
N THR A 209 24.54 18.39 9.71
CA THR A 209 25.06 19.71 9.28
C THR A 209 24.29 20.86 9.93
N THR A 210 22.98 20.69 10.10
CA THR A 210 22.11 21.68 10.76
C THR A 210 22.41 21.75 12.28
N ALA A 211 22.78 20.64 12.92
CA ALA A 211 23.19 20.61 14.33
C ALA A 211 24.55 21.26 14.57
N ASN A 212 25.47 21.17 13.60
CA ASN A 212 26.83 21.72 13.69
C ASN A 212 26.92 23.24 13.39
N GLY A 213 25.78 23.93 13.23
CA GLY A 213 25.72 25.39 13.16
C GLY A 213 26.15 26.04 11.83
N THR A 214 26.36 25.25 10.77
CA THR A 214 26.87 25.74 9.47
C THR A 214 25.80 26.40 8.57
N HIS A 215 24.51 26.29 8.91
CA HIS A 215 23.41 26.87 8.14
C HIS A 215 22.43 27.67 9.00
N ARG A 216 21.72 28.65 8.40
CA ARG A 216 20.63 29.42 9.02
C ARG A 216 19.57 28.46 9.60
N TYR A 217 19.72 28.21 10.89
CA TYR A 217 18.98 27.24 11.68
C TYR A 217 17.63 27.80 12.06
N THR A 218 16.55 27.06 11.79
CA THR A 218 15.23 27.34 12.35
C THR A 218 14.72 26.07 13.01
N LEU A 219 14.16 26.21 14.21
CA LEU A 219 13.65 25.10 15.00
C LEU A 219 12.62 24.26 14.22
N SER A 220 11.76 24.95 13.45
CA SER A 220 10.78 24.31 12.55
C SER A 220 11.42 23.35 11.54
N LYS A 221 12.55 23.73 10.94
CA LYS A 221 13.23 22.90 9.94
C LYS A 221 13.78 21.62 10.56
N LYS A 222 14.31 21.68 11.79
CA LYS A 222 14.79 20.49 12.51
C LYS A 222 13.65 19.52 12.77
N PHE A 223 12.52 20.01 13.28
CA PHE A 223 11.35 19.17 13.53
C PHE A 223 10.84 18.46 12.27
N GLN A 224 10.76 19.18 11.14
CA GLN A 224 10.33 18.61 9.86
C GLN A 224 11.29 17.52 9.33
N ILE A 225 12.60 17.69 9.54
CA ILE A 225 13.59 16.68 9.15
C ILE A 225 13.49 15.43 10.05
N GLU A 226 13.38 15.62 11.36
CA GLU A 226 13.24 14.52 12.32
C GLU A 226 11.96 13.72 12.07
N GLU A 227 10.85 14.39 11.77
CA GLU A 227 9.60 13.75 11.38
C GLU A 227 9.77 12.93 10.09
N ASN A 228 10.37 13.51 9.04
CA ASN A 228 10.63 12.81 7.79
C ASN A 228 11.54 11.59 7.96
N LEU A 229 12.61 11.70 8.75
CA LEU A 229 13.49 10.57 9.07
C LEU A 229 12.75 9.44 9.77
N ARG A 230 11.85 9.79 10.70
CA ARG A 230 11.04 8.83 11.44
C ARG A 230 10.08 8.09 10.51
N VAL A 231 9.34 8.82 9.67
CA VAL A 231 8.45 8.22 8.66
C VAL A 231 9.23 7.31 7.71
N MET A 232 10.40 7.75 7.23
CA MET A 232 11.25 6.93 6.36
C MET A 232 11.76 5.67 7.04
N TRP A 233 12.10 5.73 8.33
CA TRP A 233 12.50 4.55 9.09
C TRP A 233 11.38 3.50 9.14
N TYR A 234 10.13 3.91 9.40
CA TYR A 234 8.97 3.01 9.35
C TYR A 234 8.76 2.43 7.96
N LEU A 235 8.85 3.25 6.92
CA LEU A 235 8.71 2.80 5.53
C LEU A 235 9.81 1.81 5.13
N ARG A 236 11.01 1.90 5.71
CA ARG A 236 12.08 0.91 5.48
C ARG A 236 11.69 -0.45 6.06
N GLY A 237 11.13 -0.50 7.28
CA GLY A 237 10.61 -1.72 7.89
C GLY A 237 9.42 -2.31 7.14
N LEU A 238 8.37 -1.50 6.92
CA LEU A 238 7.18 -1.90 6.18
C LEU A 238 7.52 -2.35 4.75
N GLY A 239 8.41 -1.65 4.05
CA GLY A 239 8.81 -2.03 2.71
C GLY A 239 9.55 -3.38 2.64
N LEU A 240 10.20 -3.82 3.74
CA LEU A 240 10.84 -5.15 3.77
C LEU A 240 9.78 -6.24 3.91
N LEU A 241 8.81 -6.00 4.77
CA LEU A 241 7.68 -6.91 4.94
C LEU A 241 6.85 -7.03 3.66
N PHE A 242 6.51 -5.91 3.00
CA PHE A 242 5.80 -5.94 1.72
C PHE A 242 6.58 -6.73 0.66
N PHE A 243 7.91 -6.58 0.61
CA PHE A 243 8.76 -7.38 -0.25
C PHE A 243 8.64 -8.88 0.06
N LEU A 244 8.79 -9.28 1.32
CA LEU A 244 8.67 -10.68 1.73
C LEU A 244 7.28 -11.26 1.41
N CYS A 245 6.21 -10.51 1.66
CA CYS A 245 4.85 -10.93 1.33
C CYS A 245 4.66 -11.13 -0.17
N ILE A 246 5.13 -10.19 -1.01
CA ILE A 246 5.03 -10.30 -2.46
C ILE A 246 5.90 -11.46 -2.97
N SER A 247 7.11 -11.66 -2.44
CA SER A 247 7.97 -12.79 -2.79
C SER A 247 7.33 -14.13 -2.43
N PHE A 248 6.70 -14.22 -1.25
CA PHE A 248 5.96 -15.40 -0.81
C PHE A 248 4.77 -15.69 -1.73
N ILE A 249 4.01 -14.66 -2.08
CA ILE A 249 2.90 -14.72 -3.04
C ILE A 249 3.36 -15.21 -4.41
N VAL A 250 4.46 -14.67 -4.93
CA VAL A 250 5.04 -15.10 -6.21
C VAL A 250 5.49 -16.56 -6.13
N ALA A 251 6.09 -16.98 -5.01
CA ALA A 251 6.48 -18.36 -4.80
C ALA A 251 5.28 -19.33 -4.80
N ILE A 252 4.14 -18.93 -4.20
CA ILE A 252 2.88 -19.70 -4.22
C ILE A 252 2.32 -19.86 -5.64
N ILE A 253 2.58 -18.93 -6.57
CA ILE A 253 2.12 -19.06 -7.96
C ILE A 253 3.14 -19.86 -8.79
N VAL A 254 4.41 -19.47 -8.72
CA VAL A 254 5.45 -19.97 -9.62
C VAL A 254 5.82 -21.41 -9.30
N LEU A 255 6.01 -21.76 -8.02
CA LEU A 255 6.45 -23.12 -7.67
C LEU A 255 5.40 -24.17 -8.10
N PRO A 256 4.12 -24.04 -7.73
CA PRO A 256 3.12 -25.04 -8.08
C PRO A 256 2.88 -25.14 -9.57
N TRP A 257 2.99 -24.03 -10.31
CA TRP A 257 2.98 -24.08 -11.76
C TRP A 257 4.15 -24.91 -12.28
N THR A 258 5.37 -24.64 -11.83
CA THR A 258 6.56 -25.37 -12.29
C THR A 258 6.52 -26.87 -12.01
N PHE A 259 5.85 -27.30 -10.94
CA PHE A 259 5.85 -28.69 -10.49
C PHE A 259 4.59 -29.48 -10.88
N PHE A 260 3.41 -28.86 -10.89
CA PHE A 260 2.13 -29.56 -11.07
C PHE A 260 1.40 -29.20 -12.38
N GLY A 261 1.75 -28.08 -13.02
CA GLY A 261 1.06 -27.58 -14.22
C GLY A 261 -0.30 -26.92 -13.93
N GLN A 262 -0.73 -26.04 -14.84
CA GLN A 262 -1.90 -25.15 -14.66
C GLN A 262 -3.24 -25.91 -14.54
N ASN A 263 -3.42 -26.97 -15.32
CA ASN A 263 -4.70 -27.69 -15.40
C ASN A 263 -4.83 -28.79 -14.34
N SER A 264 -3.82 -28.95 -13.49
CA SER A 264 -3.89 -29.90 -12.38
C SER A 264 -4.74 -29.34 -11.24
N PHE A 265 -5.40 -30.24 -10.51
CA PHE A 265 -6.13 -29.89 -9.29
C PHE A 265 -5.25 -29.09 -8.30
N TYR A 266 -4.00 -29.51 -8.12
CA TYR A 266 -3.05 -28.83 -7.23
C TYR A 266 -2.68 -27.43 -7.75
N GLY A 267 -2.46 -27.26 -9.06
CA GLY A 267 -2.22 -25.96 -9.67
C GLY A 267 -3.37 -24.99 -9.40
N GLN A 268 -4.61 -25.41 -9.68
CA GLN A 268 -5.80 -24.60 -9.41
C GLN A 268 -6.00 -24.29 -7.92
N LEU A 269 -5.67 -25.23 -7.03
CA LEU A 269 -5.72 -25.03 -5.57
C LEU A 269 -4.75 -23.94 -5.12
N PHE A 270 -3.49 -24.01 -5.55
CA PHE A 270 -2.48 -23.01 -5.18
C PHE A 270 -2.82 -21.61 -5.70
N ILE A 271 -3.41 -21.54 -6.89
CA ILE A 271 -3.85 -20.26 -7.42
C ILE A 271 -5.06 -19.70 -6.64
N SER A 272 -6.00 -20.57 -6.24
CA SER A 272 -7.09 -20.15 -5.36
C SER A 272 -6.58 -19.68 -4.00
N MET A 273 -5.51 -20.30 -3.48
CA MET A 273 -4.83 -19.85 -2.26
C MET A 273 -4.12 -18.50 -2.42
N PHE A 274 -3.67 -18.15 -3.63
CA PHE A 274 -3.13 -16.82 -3.92
C PHE A 274 -4.21 -15.74 -3.82
N ASP A 275 -5.38 -15.94 -4.44
CA ASP A 275 -6.50 -15.01 -4.35
C ASP A 275 -6.99 -14.87 -2.90
N PHE A 276 -7.08 -15.98 -2.17
CA PHE A 276 -7.35 -15.99 -0.72
C PHE A 276 -6.31 -15.17 0.07
N SER A 277 -5.02 -15.35 -0.22
CA SER A 277 -3.93 -14.64 0.46
C SER A 277 -4.00 -13.14 0.25
N LEU A 278 -4.40 -12.69 -0.96
CA LEU A 278 -4.61 -11.28 -1.25
C LEU A 278 -5.80 -10.70 -0.47
N SER A 279 -6.91 -11.44 -0.38
CA SER A 279 -8.08 -11.05 0.43
C SER A 279 -7.70 -10.94 1.91
N ALA A 280 -6.93 -11.91 2.42
CA ALA A 280 -6.39 -11.88 3.78
C ALA A 280 -5.39 -10.73 4.02
N ALA A 281 -4.59 -10.36 3.00
CA ALA A 281 -3.66 -9.23 3.10
C ALA A 281 -4.37 -7.89 3.36
N GLY A 282 -5.63 -7.74 2.95
CA GLY A 282 -6.46 -6.59 3.31
C GLY A 282 -6.76 -6.47 4.81
N ILE A 283 -6.66 -7.58 5.57
CA ILE A 283 -6.82 -7.61 7.04
C ILE A 283 -5.46 -7.52 7.72
N ILE A 284 -4.48 -8.28 7.23
CA ILE A 284 -3.15 -8.38 7.82
C ILE A 284 -2.40 -7.05 7.69
N SER A 285 -2.46 -6.39 6.53
CA SER A 285 -1.67 -5.17 6.30
C SER A 285 -2.05 -4.02 7.24
N PRO A 286 -3.33 -3.71 7.53
CA PRO A 286 -3.65 -2.75 8.57
C PRO A 286 -3.23 -3.18 9.97
N ILE A 287 -3.34 -4.45 10.35
CA ILE A 287 -2.90 -4.94 11.68
C ILE A 287 -1.41 -4.66 11.86
N ILE A 288 -0.62 -5.02 10.86
CA ILE A 288 0.82 -4.80 10.87
C ILE A 288 1.14 -3.31 10.92
N CYS A 289 0.52 -2.49 10.06
CA CYS A 289 0.70 -1.04 10.09
C CYS A 289 0.34 -0.47 11.47
N MET A 290 -0.75 -0.94 12.08
CA MET A 290 -1.17 -0.53 13.42
C MET A 290 -0.21 -0.98 14.51
N PHE A 291 0.36 -2.18 14.42
CA PHE A 291 1.38 -2.65 15.34
C PHE A 291 2.65 -1.80 15.25
N TYR A 292 3.11 -1.50 14.04
CA TYR A 292 4.25 -0.60 13.81
C TYR A 292 3.96 0.83 14.32
N LEU A 293 2.74 1.33 14.13
CA LEU A 293 2.30 2.63 14.66
C LEU A 293 2.14 2.62 16.18
N TYR A 294 1.71 1.51 16.78
CA TYR A 294 1.57 1.37 18.24
C TYR A 294 2.92 1.50 18.94
N GLN A 295 3.99 0.96 18.35
CA GLN A 295 5.35 1.10 18.86
C GLN A 295 5.86 2.56 18.89
N THR A 296 5.12 3.52 18.33
CA THR A 296 5.56 4.90 18.19
C THR A 296 5.14 5.83 19.33
N ASN A 297 4.40 5.35 20.35
CA ASN A 297 3.84 6.13 21.46
C ASN A 297 2.91 7.31 21.08
N TYR A 298 2.66 7.58 19.79
CA TYR A 298 1.70 8.60 19.36
C TYR A 298 0.27 8.04 19.39
N HIS A 299 -0.38 8.07 20.55
CA HIS A 299 -1.78 7.66 20.70
C HIS A 299 -2.73 8.87 20.70
N PRO A 300 -3.45 9.16 19.60
CA PRO A 300 -4.51 10.17 19.63
C PRO A 300 -5.73 9.71 20.47
N PHE A 301 -5.98 8.40 20.57
CA PHE A 301 -7.20 7.87 21.21
C PHE A 301 -7.11 7.81 22.75
N MET A 302 -5.91 7.59 23.32
CA MET A 302 -5.70 7.56 24.77
C MET A 302 -5.61 8.97 25.39
N LYS A 303 -5.14 9.98 24.63
CA LYS A 303 -5.11 11.38 25.11
C LYS A 303 -6.52 11.96 25.34
N ARG A 304 -7.55 11.44 24.67
CA ARG A 304 -8.95 11.85 24.89
C ARG A 304 -9.54 11.35 26.21
N PHE A 305 -9.00 10.28 26.79
CA PHE A 305 -9.44 9.75 28.08
C PHE A 305 -8.62 10.30 29.28
N ASN A 306 -7.41 10.81 29.04
CA ASN A 306 -6.51 11.28 30.09
C ASN A 306 -6.45 12.80 30.29
N LEU A 307 -7.27 13.59 29.61
CA LEU A 307 -7.37 15.05 29.81
C LEU A 307 -8.40 15.44 30.89
N ARG A 308 -8.53 14.65 31.95
CA ARG A 308 -9.38 14.98 33.10
C ARG A 308 -8.64 14.75 34.41
N ASN A 309 -7.76 15.69 34.72
CA ASN A 309 -7.42 16.22 36.06
C ASN A 309 -5.93 16.54 36.13
N ASP A 310 -5.54 17.73 35.67
CA ASP A 310 -4.45 18.45 36.31
C ASP A 310 -4.97 19.85 36.61
N LYS A 311 -5.42 20.05 37.86
CA LYS A 311 -5.64 21.39 38.40
C LYS A 311 -4.26 22.02 38.56
N VAL A 312 -3.95 22.97 37.68
CA VAL A 312 -2.75 23.81 37.80
C VAL A 312 -3.00 24.79 38.94
N GLU A 313 -2.24 24.62 40.03
CA GLU A 313 -2.14 25.56 41.13
C GLU A 313 -1.20 26.71 40.71
N PRO A 314 -1.60 27.99 40.87
CA PRO A 314 -0.81 29.10 40.32
C PRO A 314 0.25 29.52 41.33
N ASP A 315 1.50 29.16 41.10
CA ASP A 315 2.59 29.66 41.94
C ASP A 315 3.29 30.89 41.35
N ARG A 316 3.55 31.84 42.25
CA ARG A 316 3.94 33.24 41.99
C ARG A 316 5.43 33.38 41.66
N ARG A 317 5.70 34.17 40.60
CA ARG A 317 6.82 35.13 40.39
C ARG A 317 8.27 34.64 40.59
N LEU A 318 9.06 34.55 39.49
CA LEU A 318 10.23 35.41 39.20
C LEU A 318 10.92 35.06 37.86
N SER A 319 11.31 36.10 37.08
CA SER A 319 12.32 36.10 35.99
C SER A 319 11.99 35.37 34.66
N THR A 320 10.86 35.68 34.01
CA THR A 320 10.70 36.49 32.78
C THR A 320 11.71 36.27 31.63
N THR A 321 11.23 35.56 30.60
CA THR A 321 11.55 35.61 29.14
C THR A 321 12.35 34.45 28.56
N ILE A 322 13.50 34.05 29.11
CA ILE A 322 14.33 32.96 28.53
C ILE A 322 13.91 31.59 29.07
N THR A 323 13.59 31.53 30.36
CA THR A 323 13.12 30.30 31.02
C THR A 323 11.70 29.94 30.57
N ASP A 324 10.84 30.92 30.33
CA ASP A 324 9.45 30.68 29.90
C ASP A 324 9.37 30.06 28.51
N SER A 325 10.24 30.47 27.57
CA SER A 325 10.32 29.82 26.26
C SER A 325 10.71 28.35 26.43
N ARG A 326 11.75 28.07 27.21
CA ARG A 326 12.27 26.73 27.41
C ARG A 326 11.31 25.83 28.20
N ILE A 327 10.63 26.37 29.22
CA ILE A 327 9.59 25.67 29.97
C ILE A 327 8.36 25.45 29.10
N TYR A 328 7.95 26.43 28.28
CA TYR A 328 6.86 26.27 27.32
C TYR A 328 7.21 25.22 26.26
N PHE A 329 8.47 25.15 25.81
CA PHE A 329 8.96 24.13 24.87
C PHE A 329 9.13 22.76 25.53
N GLU A 330 9.53 22.67 26.78
CA GLU A 330 9.56 21.42 27.54
C GLU A 330 8.15 20.93 27.85
N GLN A 331 7.20 21.84 28.09
CA GLN A 331 5.78 21.55 28.23
C GLN A 331 5.15 21.16 26.89
N LEU A 332 5.55 21.78 25.76
CA LEU A 332 5.17 21.34 24.42
C LEU A 332 5.78 19.96 24.13
N GLN A 333 7.05 19.74 24.45
CA GLN A 333 7.69 18.45 24.24
C GLN A 333 7.05 17.36 25.10
N LYS A 334 6.68 17.66 26.36
CA LYS A 334 5.94 16.75 27.26
C LYS A 334 4.49 16.50 26.82
N SER A 335 3.82 17.51 26.28
CA SER A 335 2.42 17.36 25.81
C SER A 335 2.34 16.66 24.45
N TRP A 336 3.45 16.54 23.72
CA TRP A 336 3.55 15.89 22.42
C TRP A 336 4.33 14.56 22.41
N SER A 337 5.15 14.28 23.44
CA SER A 337 5.48 12.91 23.85
C SER A 337 4.25 12.19 24.40
#